data_AF-A0A7C5ND25-F1
#
_entry.id   AF-A0A7C5ND25-F1
#
_cell.length_a   1.000
_cell.length_b   1.000
_cell.length_c   1.000
_cell.angle_alpha   90.00
_cell.angle_beta   90.00
_cell.angle_gamma   90.00
#
_symmetry.space_group_name_H-M   'P 1'
#
loop_
_entity.id
_entity.type
_entity.pdbx_description
1 polymer ?
#
loop_
_entity_poly.entity_id
_entity_poly.type
_entity_poly.pdbx_seq_one_letter_code
_entity_poly.pdbx_strand_id
1 'polypeptide(L)'
;MSGCTGPAPRPKETAQAPQAPARPATPAYDPSRVKALIQKLTSHRRTLYSVSRNEYAYYMGGVLTATFRPGDGRLRVRAEGAPASAECSYDSEGRLLAPKGTPSCDRLLATLESSLDAP
;
A
#
# COMPACT_ATOMS: atom_id res chain seq x y z
N MET A 1 -28.62 -68.61 -18.11
CA MET A 1 -28.34 -67.88 -16.85
C MET A 1 -26.85 -67.62 -16.76
N SER A 2 -26.41 -66.37 -16.88
CA SER A 2 -25.12 -65.86 -16.40
C SER A 2 -25.15 -64.34 -16.57
N GLY A 3 -25.21 -63.63 -15.44
CA GLY A 3 -25.19 -62.18 -15.36
C GLY A 3 -23.89 -61.67 -14.75
N CYS A 4 -23.80 -60.33 -14.70
CA CYS A 4 -22.79 -59.48 -14.07
C CYS A 4 -21.58 -59.07 -14.94
N THR A 5 -21.84 -58.10 -15.82
CA THR A 5 -20.89 -57.13 -16.37
C THR A 5 -20.35 -56.24 -15.23
N GLY A 6 -19.03 -56.23 -15.02
CA GLY A 6 -18.36 -55.38 -14.01
C GLY A 6 -18.26 -53.90 -14.43
N PRO A 7 -18.20 -52.95 -13.47
CA PRO A 7 -18.19 -51.52 -13.77
C PRO A 7 -16.82 -51.01 -14.23
N ALA A 8 -16.86 -50.13 -15.23
CA ALA A 8 -15.71 -49.43 -15.80
C ALA A 8 -15.09 -48.40 -14.83
N PRO A 9 -13.75 -48.29 -14.72
CA PRO A 9 -13.12 -47.18 -14.02
C PRO A 9 -13.04 -45.93 -14.92
N ARG A 10 -13.58 -44.82 -14.40
CA ARG A 10 -13.67 -43.51 -15.04
C ARG A 10 -12.28 -42.84 -15.17
N PRO A 11 -12.09 -41.94 -16.14
CA PRO A 11 -10.84 -41.24 -16.36
C PRO A 11 -10.43 -40.37 -15.16
N LYS A 12 -9.12 -40.30 -14.93
CA LYS A 12 -8.48 -39.49 -13.88
C LYS A 12 -8.85 -38.03 -14.05
N GLU A 13 -9.70 -37.54 -13.15
CA GLU A 13 -9.97 -36.11 -12.99
C GLU A 13 -8.72 -35.49 -12.34
N THR A 14 -7.92 -34.82 -13.17
CA THR A 14 -6.80 -33.99 -12.71
C THR A 14 -7.38 -32.91 -11.80
N ALA A 15 -7.15 -33.04 -10.50
CA ALA A 15 -7.56 -32.07 -9.49
C ALA A 15 -7.00 -30.69 -9.85
N GLN A 16 -7.84 -29.86 -10.45
CA GLN A 16 -7.54 -28.47 -10.75
C GLN A 16 -7.46 -27.74 -9.41
N ALA A 17 -6.24 -27.32 -9.04
CA ALA A 17 -5.98 -26.55 -7.84
C ALA A 17 -6.98 -25.37 -7.76
N PRO A 18 -7.55 -25.06 -6.58
CA PRO A 18 -8.44 -23.92 -6.44
C PRO A 18 -7.68 -22.65 -6.85
N GLN A 19 -8.02 -22.09 -8.00
CA GLN A 19 -7.60 -20.74 -8.34
C GLN A 19 -8.24 -19.83 -7.30
N ALA A 20 -7.40 -19.30 -6.40
CA ALA A 20 -7.83 -18.28 -5.45
C ALA A 20 -8.59 -17.19 -6.22
N PRO A 21 -9.76 -16.75 -5.74
CA PRO A 21 -10.52 -15.71 -6.43
C PRO A 21 -9.60 -14.50 -6.62
N ALA A 22 -9.45 -14.06 -7.87
CA ALA A 22 -8.75 -12.84 -8.22
C ALA A 22 -9.36 -11.72 -7.37
N ARG A 23 -8.62 -11.29 -6.34
CA ARG A 23 -9.05 -10.19 -5.49
C ARG A 23 -9.30 -9.00 -6.42
N PRO A 24 -10.41 -8.26 -6.27
CA PRO A 24 -10.63 -7.06 -7.06
C PRO A 24 -9.39 -6.19 -6.91
N ALA A 25 -8.80 -5.80 -8.05
CA ALA A 25 -7.73 -4.84 -8.11
C ALA A 25 -8.26 -3.57 -7.43
N THR A 26 -7.89 -3.42 -6.15
CA THR A 26 -8.02 -2.15 -5.44
C THR A 26 -7.27 -1.15 -6.32
N PRO A 27 -7.69 0.12 -6.44
CA PRO A 27 -6.86 1.12 -7.09
C PRO A 27 -5.54 1.17 -6.34
N ALA A 28 -4.57 0.41 -6.83
CA ALA A 28 -3.23 0.39 -6.33
C ALA A 28 -2.66 1.69 -6.89
N TYR A 29 -2.46 2.66 -6.00
CA TYR A 29 -1.67 3.82 -6.37
C TYR A 29 -0.36 3.29 -6.98
N ASP A 30 0.06 3.89 -8.09
CA ASP A 30 1.18 3.36 -8.87
C ASP A 30 2.40 3.11 -7.95
N PRO A 31 2.88 1.86 -7.83
CA PRO A 31 4.05 1.50 -7.02
C PRO A 31 5.25 2.41 -7.27
N SER A 32 5.46 2.79 -8.53
CA SER A 32 6.58 3.65 -8.93
C SER A 32 6.43 5.06 -8.37
N ARG A 33 5.20 5.60 -8.29
CA ARG A 33 4.93 6.91 -7.71
C ARG A 33 5.17 6.94 -6.21
N VAL A 34 4.73 5.92 -5.47
CA VAL A 34 5.00 5.87 -4.01
C VAL A 34 6.49 5.80 -3.74
N LYS A 35 7.24 4.99 -4.51
CA LYS A 35 8.70 4.91 -4.38
C LYS A 35 9.38 6.25 -4.68
N ALA A 36 8.97 6.94 -5.75
CA ALA A 36 9.47 8.27 -6.07
C ALA A 36 9.14 9.29 -4.95
N LEU A 37 7.93 9.23 -4.39
CA LEU A 37 7.53 10.05 -3.26
C LEU A 37 8.38 9.80 -2.01
N ILE A 38 8.67 8.55 -1.69
CA ILE A 38 9.57 8.19 -0.59
C ILE A 38 10.96 8.80 -0.84
N GLN A 39 11.51 8.68 -2.04
CA GLN A 39 12.81 9.27 -2.38
C GLN A 39 12.82 10.80 -2.28
N LYS A 40 11.78 11.47 -2.79
CA LYS A 40 11.61 12.92 -2.65
C LYS A 40 11.50 13.29 -1.17
N LEU A 41 10.67 12.59 -0.41
CA LEU A 41 10.47 12.84 1.02
C LEU A 41 11.78 12.70 1.79
N THR A 42 12.55 11.63 1.62
CA THR A 42 13.79 11.40 2.38
C THR A 42 14.91 12.39 2.01
N SER A 43 14.86 12.99 0.83
CA SER A 43 15.84 14.00 0.37
C SER A 43 15.36 15.44 0.55
N HIS A 44 14.10 15.66 0.94
CA HIS A 44 13.54 17.00 1.04
C HIS A 44 14.11 17.78 2.23
N ARG A 45 14.42 19.06 2.01
CA ARG A 45 14.98 19.98 3.02
C ARG A 45 14.13 20.19 4.29
N ARG A 46 12.85 19.83 4.24
CA ARG A 46 11.87 19.97 5.34
C ARG A 46 11.63 18.65 6.09
N THR A 47 12.31 17.60 5.67
CA THR A 47 12.22 16.29 6.30
C THR A 47 13.28 16.18 7.38
N LEU A 48 12.86 15.71 8.56
CA LEU A 48 13.74 15.44 9.68
C LEU A 48 13.85 13.94 9.88
N TYR A 49 15.06 13.45 10.11
CA TYR A 49 15.27 12.05 10.48
C TYR A 49 15.33 11.91 12.00
N SER A 50 14.47 11.07 12.57
CA SER A 50 14.47 10.71 13.99
C SER A 50 15.19 9.39 14.19
N VAL A 51 16.40 9.44 14.76
CA VAL A 51 17.21 8.24 15.07
C VAL A 51 16.49 7.32 16.05
N SER A 52 15.88 7.87 17.10
CA SER A 52 15.19 7.09 18.13
C SER A 52 13.97 6.33 17.60
N ARG A 53 13.33 6.84 16.55
CA ARG A 53 12.14 6.22 15.94
C ARG A 53 12.42 5.53 14.61
N ASN A 54 13.66 5.64 14.10
CA ASN A 54 14.06 5.17 12.78
C ASN A 54 13.05 5.61 11.70
N GLU A 55 12.74 6.92 11.67
CA GLU A 55 11.72 7.48 10.79
C GLU A 55 12.12 8.84 10.21
N TYR A 56 11.74 9.08 8.96
CA TYR A 56 11.76 10.37 8.31
C TYR A 56 10.40 11.04 8.53
N ALA A 57 10.37 12.25 9.06
CA ALA A 57 9.15 13.01 9.33
C ALA A 57 9.15 14.31 8.50
N TYR A 58 8.11 14.50 7.69
CA TYR A 58 7.93 15.68 6.85
C TYR A 58 6.80 16.56 7.38
N TYR A 59 7.10 17.86 7.50
CA TYR A 59 6.20 18.86 8.08
C TYR A 59 5.80 19.93 7.06
N MET A 60 4.49 20.16 6.94
CA MET A 60 3.91 21.29 6.20
C MET A 60 3.32 22.30 7.18
N GLY A 61 3.75 23.56 7.08
CA GLY A 61 3.24 24.62 7.97
C GLY A 61 3.45 24.35 9.47
N GLY A 62 4.41 23.49 9.85
CA GLY A 62 4.61 23.05 11.24
C GLY A 62 3.78 21.82 11.65
N VAL A 63 2.96 21.27 10.76
CA VAL A 63 2.12 20.09 11.01
C VAL A 63 2.75 18.85 10.39
N LEU A 64 2.80 17.74 11.14
CA LEU A 64 3.30 16.45 10.65
C LEU A 64 2.33 15.89 9.60
N THR A 65 2.77 15.85 8.34
CA THR A 65 1.92 15.37 7.22
C THR A 65 2.30 13.96 6.79
N ALA A 66 3.59 13.64 6.76
CA ALA A 66 4.04 12.34 6.30
C ALA A 66 5.19 11.80 7.14
N THR A 67 5.20 10.48 7.34
CA THR A 67 6.32 9.77 7.94
C THR A 67 6.72 8.59 7.07
N PHE A 68 8.01 8.36 6.87
CA PHE A 68 8.53 7.16 6.24
C PHE A 68 9.45 6.40 7.20
N ARG A 69 9.14 5.12 7.45
CA ARG A 69 9.97 4.23 8.26
C ARG A 69 10.73 3.26 7.35
N PRO A 70 12.06 3.36 7.28
CA PRO A 70 12.86 2.47 6.45
C PRO A 70 12.80 1.00 6.91
N GLY A 71 12.68 0.76 8.22
CA GLY A 71 12.73 -0.58 8.79
C GLY A 71 11.60 -1.51 8.32
N ASP A 72 10.39 -0.97 8.13
CA ASP A 72 9.23 -1.72 7.62
C ASP A 72 8.75 -1.21 6.25
N GLY A 73 9.53 -0.34 5.60
CA GLY A 73 9.22 0.23 4.29
C GLY A 73 7.91 1.02 4.25
N ARG A 74 7.45 1.56 5.38
CA ARG A 74 6.10 2.12 5.48
C ARG A 74 6.09 3.64 5.36
N LEU A 75 5.39 4.14 4.35
CA LEU A 75 5.01 5.54 4.21
C LEU A 75 3.63 5.74 4.85
N ARG A 76 3.49 6.74 5.71
CA ARG A 76 2.22 7.13 6.33
C ARG A 76 1.95 8.58 5.97
N VAL A 77 0.73 8.88 5.56
CA VAL A 77 0.30 10.21 5.11
C VAL A 77 -1.00 10.59 5.79
N ARG A 78 -1.10 11.83 6.24
CA ARG A 78 -2.23 12.37 7.00
C ARG A 78 -2.59 13.77 6.54
N ALA A 79 -3.88 14.10 6.54
CA ALA A 79 -4.36 15.47 6.32
C ALA A 79 -4.03 16.37 7.50
N GLU A 80 -3.77 17.65 7.22
CA GLU A 80 -3.70 18.67 8.25
C GLU A 80 -4.99 18.69 9.09
N GLY A 81 -4.86 18.72 10.41
CA GLY A 81 -6.00 18.73 11.34
C GLY A 81 -6.81 17.42 11.44
N ALA A 82 -6.54 16.40 10.61
CA ALA A 82 -7.27 15.13 10.66
C ALA A 82 -6.89 14.31 11.91
N PRO A 83 -7.76 13.47 12.49
CA PRO A 83 -7.36 12.59 13.60
C PRO A 83 -6.34 11.53 13.15
N ALA A 84 -5.59 10.94 14.09
CA ALA A 84 -4.60 9.88 13.77
C ALA A 84 -5.23 8.64 13.12
N SER A 85 -6.54 8.44 13.30
CA SER A 85 -7.33 7.39 12.64
C SER A 85 -7.58 7.64 11.15
N ALA A 86 -7.35 8.86 10.65
CA ALA A 86 -7.49 9.25 9.24
C ALA A 86 -6.11 9.32 8.55
N GLU A 87 -5.33 8.26 8.72
CA GLU A 87 -4.00 8.08 8.15
C GLU A 87 -4.03 7.01 7.04
N CYS A 88 -3.38 7.29 5.93
CA CYS A 88 -3.17 6.33 4.84
C CYS A 88 -1.75 5.78 4.94
N SER A 89 -1.63 4.46 5.03
CA SER A 89 -0.33 3.77 5.12
C SER A 89 -0.04 3.00 3.84
N TYR A 90 1.11 3.21 3.23
CA TYR A 90 1.59 2.52 2.04
C TYR A 90 2.86 1.75 2.37
N ASP A 91 3.05 0.58 1.78
CA ASP A 91 4.35 -0.08 1.78
C ASP A 91 5.30 0.49 0.70
N SER A 92 6.52 -0.02 0.67
CA SER A 92 7.55 0.37 -0.30
C SER A 92 7.25 -0.07 -1.73
N GLU A 93 6.27 -0.96 -1.91
CA GLU A 93 5.73 -1.37 -3.21
C GLU A 93 4.48 -0.57 -3.58
N GLY A 94 4.15 0.48 -2.82
CA GLY A 94 2.99 1.35 -3.05
C GLY A 94 1.64 0.72 -2.74
N ARG A 95 1.59 -0.44 -2.09
CA ARG A 95 0.32 -1.06 -1.69
C ARG A 95 -0.21 -0.36 -0.45
N LEU A 96 -1.48 0.00 -0.49
CA LEU A 96 -2.19 0.58 0.65
C LEU A 96 -2.44 -0.51 1.72
N LEU A 97 -1.91 -0.29 2.92
CA LEU A 97 -1.94 -1.22 4.06
C LEU A 97 -3.17 -1.02 4.98
N ALA A 98 -3.81 0.16 5.03
CA ALA A 98 -4.99 0.45 5.88
C ALA A 98 -5.69 1.80 5.53
N PRO A 99 -6.98 1.98 5.88
CA PRO A 99 -8.12 1.22 5.37
C PRO A 99 -8.42 1.60 3.91
N LYS A 100 -8.84 0.57 3.16
CA LYS A 100 -9.10 0.56 1.71
C LYS A 100 -9.68 1.87 1.16
N GLY A 101 -8.95 2.46 0.21
CA GLY A 101 -9.52 3.18 -0.93
C GLY A 101 -10.60 4.20 -0.58
N THR A 102 -10.43 4.95 0.50
CA THR A 102 -11.21 6.19 0.63
C THR A 102 -10.62 7.19 -0.37
N PRO A 103 -11.45 7.92 -1.15
CA PRO A 103 -10.97 8.91 -2.12
C PRO A 103 -10.07 9.99 -1.50
N SER A 104 -10.06 10.10 -0.17
CA SER A 104 -9.13 10.92 0.60
C SER A 104 -7.67 10.46 0.50
N CYS A 105 -7.37 9.17 0.41
CA CYS A 105 -5.99 8.69 0.41
C CYS A 105 -5.21 9.10 -0.86
N ASP A 106 -5.84 9.00 -2.03
CA ASP A 106 -5.23 9.45 -3.28
C ASP A 106 -5.00 10.97 -3.27
N ARG A 107 -5.96 11.72 -2.74
CA ARG A 107 -5.85 13.17 -2.58
C ARG A 107 -4.71 13.55 -1.62
N LEU A 108 -4.51 12.77 -0.56
CA LEU A 108 -3.41 12.97 0.39
C LEU A 108 -2.05 12.74 -0.26
N LEU A 109 -1.89 11.67 -1.05
CA LEU A 109 -0.66 11.43 -1.80
C LEU A 109 -0.40 12.52 -2.82
N ALA A 110 -1.42 12.95 -3.57
CA ALA A 110 -1.28 14.05 -4.54
C ALA A 110 -0.89 15.37 -3.86
N THR A 111 -1.45 15.65 -2.68
CA THR A 111 -1.09 16.84 -1.88
C THR A 111 0.35 16.76 -1.41
N LEU A 112 0.79 15.60 -0.92
CA LEU A 112 2.17 15.36 -0.53
C LEU A 112 3.12 15.53 -1.72
N GLU A 113 2.79 14.97 -2.89
CA GLU A 113 3.57 15.10 -4.13
C GLU A 113 3.78 16.56 -4.50
N SER A 114 2.69 17.32 -4.63
CA SER A 114 2.74 18.75 -4.95
C SER A 114 3.55 19.57 -3.95
N SER A 115 3.58 19.15 -2.68
CA SER A 115 4.28 19.88 -1.62
C SER A 115 5.76 19.54 -1.54
N LEU A 116 6.15 18.33 -1.96
CA LEU A 116 7.54 17.92 -2.10
C LEU A 116 8.19 18.48 -3.38
N ASP A 117 7.38 18.85 -4.38
CA ASP A 117 7.85 19.53 -5.60
C ASP A 117 7.87 21.06 -5.46
N ALA A 118 7.33 21.60 -4.37
CA ALA A 118 7.38 23.03 -4.08
C ALA A 118 8.81 23.45 -3.64
N PRO A 119 9.33 24.60 -4.13
CA PRO A 119 10.71 25.03 -3.91
C PRO A 119 11.07 25.32 -2.45
#